data_AF-R5KET6-F1
#
_entry.id   AF-R5KET6-F1
#
_cell.length_a   1.000
_cell.length_b   1.000
_cell.length_c   1.000
_cell.angle_alpha   90.00
_cell.angle_beta   90.00
_cell.angle_gamma   90.00
#
_symmetry.space_group_name_H-M   'P 1'
#
loop_
_entity.id
_entity.type
_entity.pdbx_description
1 polymer ?
#
loop_
_entity_poly.entity_id
_entity_poly.type
_entity_poly.pdbx_seq_one_letter_code
_entity_poly.pdbx_strand_id
1 'polypeptide(L)' 'MCQAIKEYYEETGIQIGFKPAGGLNSVMDALIYYTIVKEVLGEKWLTNKWLRLGTSRLANMLLSEILGEETKFF' A
#
# COMPACT_ATOMS: atom_id res chain seq x y z
N MET A 1 13.35 1.52 0.45
CA MET A 1 12.49 1.77 1.63
C MET A 1 12.08 0.48 2.32
N CYS A 2 11.28 -0.41 1.72
CA CYS A 2 10.84 -1.64 2.39
C CYS A 2 12.01 -2.52 2.88
N GLN A 3 13.08 -2.65 2.09
CA GLN A 3 14.28 -3.38 2.51
C GLN A 3 14.92 -2.79 3.78
N ALA A 4 15.07 -1.46 3.85
CA ALA A 4 15.59 -0.78 5.04
C ALA A 4 14.66 -0.93 6.26
N ILE A 5 13.34 -0.93 6.05
CA ILE A 5 12.36 -1.20 7.12
C ILE A 5 12.52 -2.64 7.64
N LYS A 6 12.74 -3.60 6.74
CA LYS A 6 12.97 -5.00 7.09
C LYS A 6 14.22 -5.15 7.96
N GLU A 7 15.35 -4.63 7.48
CA GLU A 7 16.64 -4.66 8.19
C GLU A 7 16.52 -4.00 9.56
N TYR A 8 15.89 -2.83 9.64
CA TYR A 8 15.66 -2.15 10.93
C TYR A 8 14.83 -2.99 11.90
N TYR A 9 13.79 -3.68 11.41
CA TYR A 9 12.98 -4.57 12.23
C TYR A 9 13.77 -5.80 12.69
N GLU A 10 14.60 -6.38 11.81
CA GLU A 10 15.45 -7.53 12.13
C GLU A 10 16.50 -7.19 13.20
N GLU A 11 17.04 -5.98 13.18
CA GLU A 11 18.01 -5.51 14.17
C GLU A 11 17.38 -5.09 15.50
N THR A 12 16.23 -4.42 15.46
CA THR A 12 15.67 -3.73 16.65
C THR A 12 14.39 -4.33 17.21
N GLY A 13 13.69 -5.16 16.43
CA GLY A 13 12.33 -5.61 16.72
C GLY A 13 11.25 -4.52 16.61
N ILE A 14 11.61 -3.28 16.23
CA ILE A 14 10.68 -2.15 16.15
C ILE A 14 10.01 -2.14 14.77
N GLN A 15 8.68 -2.22 14.77
CA GLN A 15 7.90 -2.23 13.53
C GLN A 15 7.61 -0.82 13.01
N ILE A 16 8.00 -0.54 11.77
CA ILE A 16 7.79 0.75 11.09
C ILE A 16 6.82 0.57 9.92
N GLY A 17 5.85 1.48 9.79
CA GLY A 17 4.89 1.48 8.69
C GLY A 17 5.44 2.08 7.40
N PHE A 18 4.87 1.68 6.27
CA PHE A 18 5.19 2.19 4.94
C PHE A 18 3.98 2.91 4.33
N LYS A 19 4.22 4.10 3.76
CA LYS A 19 3.19 4.89 3.08
C LYS A 19 3.72 5.43 1.75
N PRO A 20 3.55 4.71 0.62
CA PRO A 20 3.82 5.30 -0.68
C PRO A 20 2.84 6.45 -0.93
N ALA A 21 3.32 7.56 -1.47
CA ALA A 21 2.50 8.74 -1.74
C ALA A 21 2.94 9.42 -3.03
N GLY A 22 1.97 9.98 -3.75
CA GLY A 22 2.18 10.66 -5.03
C GLY A 22 2.26 9.70 -6.22
N GLY A 23 1.60 10.05 -7.32
CA GLY A 23 1.75 9.34 -8.60
C GLY A 23 1.08 7.96 -8.71
N LEU A 24 0.31 7.52 -7.70
CA LEU A 24 -0.53 6.32 -7.78
C LEU A 24 -1.75 6.62 -8.68
N ASN A 25 -1.62 6.32 -9.97
CA ASN A 25 -2.55 6.73 -11.02
C ASN A 25 -3.38 5.57 -11.59
N SER A 26 -3.15 4.34 -11.12
CA SER A 26 -3.89 3.15 -11.56
C SER A 26 -4.12 2.17 -10.39
N VAL A 27 -5.07 1.24 -10.57
CA VAL A 27 -5.26 0.11 -9.65
C VAL A 27 -4.01 -0.78 -9.63
N MET A 28 -3.33 -0.94 -10.76
CA MET A 28 -2.08 -1.69 -10.84
C MET A 28 -0.96 -1.10 -9.97
N ASP A 29 -0.87 0.24 -9.86
CA ASP A 29 0.11 0.86 -8.96
C ASP A 29 -0.11 0.44 -7.50
N ALA A 30 -1.39 0.35 -7.08
CA ALA A 30 -1.75 -0.12 -5.75
C ALA A 30 -1.34 -1.58 -5.52
N LEU A 31 -1.56 -2.43 -6.52
CA LEU A 31 -1.17 -3.85 -6.48
C LEU A 31 0.35 -4.04 -6.44
N ILE A 32 1.11 -3.21 -7.16
CA ILE A 32 2.57 -3.23 -7.13
C ILE A 32 3.07 -2.96 -5.70
N TYR A 33 2.60 -1.88 -5.05
CA TYR A 33 3.03 -1.59 -3.69
C TYR A 33 2.54 -2.61 -2.66
N TYR A 34 1.31 -3.11 -2.82
CA TYR A 34 0.82 -4.22 -2.00
C TYR A 34 1.74 -5.44 -2.10
N THR A 35 2.12 -5.82 -3.31
CA THR A 35 3.00 -6.97 -3.58
C THR A 35 4.38 -6.73 -3.00
N ILE A 36 4.98 -5.55 -3.19
CA ILE A 36 6.29 -5.22 -2.61
C ILE A 36 6.26 -5.37 -1.08
N VAL A 37 5.22 -4.86 -0.43
CA VAL A 37 5.08 -4.97 1.04
C VAL A 37 4.89 -6.42 1.46
N LYS A 38 4.03 -7.17 0.75
CA LYS A 38 3.81 -8.59 1.03
C LYS A 38 5.10 -9.40 0.94
N GLU A 39 5.85 -9.25 -0.15
CA GLU A 39 7.02 -10.09 -0.43
C GLU A 39 8.25 -9.67 0.38
N VAL A 40 8.43 -8.37 0.65
CA VAL A 40 9.61 -7.87 1.38
C VAL A 40 9.39 -7.86 2.89
N LEU A 41 8.24 -7.35 3.35
CA LEU A 41 7.94 -7.17 4.78
C LEU A 41 7.10 -8.33 5.36
N GLY A 42 6.31 -9.01 4.54
CA GLY A 42 5.42 -10.08 4.98
C GLY A 42 4.01 -9.61 5.34
N GLU A 43 3.10 -10.56 5.47
CA GLU A 43 1.65 -10.28 5.63
C GLU A 43 1.32 -9.46 6.90
N LYS A 44 2.15 -9.53 7.94
CA LYS A 44 1.95 -8.74 9.17
C LYS A 44 2.03 -7.22 8.96
N TRP A 45 2.59 -6.75 7.83
CA TRP A 45 2.58 -5.33 7.44
C TRP A 45 1.37 -4.93 6.60
N LEU A 46 0.54 -5.87 6.15
CA LEU A 46 -0.64 -5.62 5.30
C LEU A 46 -1.88 -5.24 6.13
N THR A 47 -1.71 -4.29 7.03
CA THR A 47 -2.80 -3.72 7.83
C THR A 47 -2.82 -2.21 7.69
N ASN A 48 -3.96 -1.57 7.96
CA ASN A 48 -4.10 -0.12 7.90
C ASN A 48 -3.13 0.65 8.83
N LYS A 49 -2.57 -0.01 9.85
CA LYS A 49 -1.57 0.54 10.76
C LYS A 49 -0.18 0.61 10.13
N TRP A 50 0.15 -0.37 9.28
CA TRP A 50 1.51 -0.60 8.78
C TRP A 50 1.67 -0.35 7.27
N LEU A 51 0.57 -0.33 6.53
CA LEU A 51 0.53 0.05 5.11
C LEU A 51 -0.62 1.02 4.86
N ARG A 52 -0.31 2.20 4.31
CA ARG A 52 -1.32 3.14 3.79
C ARG A 52 -0.93 3.62 2.40
N LEU A 53 -1.89 3.76 1.49
CA LEU A 53 -1.65 4.33 0.16
C LEU A 53 -2.04 5.81 0.17
N GLY A 54 -1.07 6.70 -0.06
CA GLY A 54 -1.27 8.15 -0.04
C GLY A 54 -1.65 8.70 -1.41
N THR A 55 -2.95 8.88 -1.65
CA THR A 55 -3.50 9.25 -2.97
C THR A 55 -4.84 9.96 -2.82
N SER A 56 -5.16 10.81 -3.80
CA SER A 56 -6.39 11.60 -3.84
C SER A 56 -7.50 10.98 -4.69
N ARG A 57 -7.19 10.02 -5.58
CA ARG A 57 -8.15 9.49 -6.57
C ARG A 57 -8.29 7.97 -6.55
N LEU A 58 -7.31 7.24 -6.02
CA LEU A 58 -7.27 5.77 -6.10
C LEU A 58 -8.50 5.10 -5.47
N ALA A 59 -9.07 5.67 -4.40
CA ALA A 59 -10.22 5.06 -3.72
C ALA A 59 -11.42 4.91 -4.68
N ASN A 60 -11.72 5.95 -5.46
CA ASN A 60 -12.78 5.90 -6.47
C ASN A 60 -12.41 4.96 -7.64
N MET A 61 -11.13 4.90 -8.02
CA MET A 61 -10.67 3.99 -9.08
C MET A 61 -10.82 2.52 -8.69
N LEU A 62 -10.40 2.15 -7.48
CA LEU A 62 -10.57 0.81 -6.92
C LEU A 62 -12.05 0.42 -6.84
N LEU A 63 -12.88 1.35 -6.34
CA LEU A 63 -14.32 1.10 -6.23
C LEU A 63 -14.95 0.89 -7.62
N SER A 64 -14.56 1.69 -8.61
CA SER A 64 -15.06 1.57 -9.98
C SER A 64 -14.67 0.23 -10.61
N GLU A 65 -13.43 -0.24 -10.43
CA GLU A 65 -13.01 -1.55 -10.93
C GLU A 65 -13.73 -2.72 -10.25
N ILE A 66 -13.99 -2.63 -8.94
CA ILE A 66 -14.69 -3.68 -8.19
C ILE A 66 -16.16 -3.78 -8.63
N LEU A 67 -16.82 -2.64 -8.84
CA LEU A 67 -18.23 -2.59 -9.22
C LEU A 67 -18.46 -2.79 -10.73
N GLY A 68 -17.43 -2.56 -11.56
CA GLY A 68 -17.55 -2.62 -13.01
C GLY A 68 -18.25 -1.41 -13.62
N GLU A 69 -18.43 -0.32 -12.87
CA GLU A 69 -19.06 0.93 -13.30
C GLU A 69 -18.34 2.15 -12.73
N GLU A 70 -18.40 3.29 -13.44
CA GLU A 70 -17.76 4.52 -12.97
C GLU A 70 -18.41 5.00 -11.67
N THR A 71 -17.62 5.08 -10.59
CA THR A 71 -18.10 5.43 -9.25
C THR A 71 -17.29 6.56 -8.65
N LYS A 72 -17.97 7.55 -8.06
CA LYS A 72 -17.35 8.70 -7.37
C LYS A 72 -18.01 8.92 -6.01
N PHE A 73 -17.48 8.24 -5.00
CA PHE A 73 -18.00 8.27 -3.63
C PHE A 73 -17.14 9.12 -2.69
N PHE A 74 -15.82 9.09 -2.88
CA PHE A 74 -14.84 9.79 -2.06
C PHE A 74 -14.40 11.13 -2.67
#